data_AF-A0A7L1WIM7-F1
#
_entry.id   AF-A0A7L1WIM7-F1
#
_cell.length_a   1.000
_cell.length_b   1.000
_cell.length_c   1.000
_cell.angle_alpha   90.00
_cell.angle_beta   90.00
_cell.angle_gamma   90.00
#
_symmetry.space_group_name_H-M   'P 1'
#
loop_
_entity.id
_entity.type
_entity.pdbx_description
1 polymer ?
#
loop_
_entity_poly.entity_id
_entity_poly.type
_entity_poly.pdbx_seq_one_letter_code
_entity_poly.pdbx_strand_id
1 'polypeptide(L)'
;MDGKSIVVTLVLYLVSMAGLEGKALEKTEQRSFQCQCISTHSKFIPPKTIQDVRLSQSGPHCKNVEIIATLKDGSEVCVEPTASWIRLTVKTLLAR
;
A
#
# COMPACT_ATOMS: atom_id res chain seq x y z
N MET A 1 54.24 -17.55 -12.01
CA MET A 1 52.95 -16.84 -12.15
C MET A 1 53.16 -15.74 -13.18
N ASP A 2 52.87 -16.06 -14.43
CA ASP A 2 53.14 -15.18 -15.56
C ASP A 2 52.26 -13.93 -15.51
N GLY A 3 52.80 -12.78 -15.92
CA GLY A 3 52.09 -11.49 -15.87
C GLY A 3 50.72 -11.53 -16.56
N LYS A 4 50.54 -12.40 -17.56
CA LYS A 4 49.24 -12.64 -18.23
C LYS A 4 48.19 -13.23 -17.28
N SER A 5 48.59 -14.10 -16.37
CA SER A 5 47.69 -14.72 -15.38
C SER A 5 47.20 -13.70 -14.35
N ILE A 6 48.06 -12.76 -13.97
CA ILE A 6 47.73 -11.65 -13.06
C ILE A 6 46.71 -10.70 -13.72
N VAL A 7 46.92 -10.36 -14.99
CA VAL A 7 46.00 -9.50 -15.75
C VAL A 7 44.62 -10.14 -15.90
N VAL A 8 44.56 -11.43 -16.24
CA VAL A 8 43.29 -12.16 -16.37
C VAL A 8 42.52 -12.18 -15.05
N THR A 9 43.22 -12.41 -13.94
CA THR A 9 42.61 -12.43 -12.59
C THR A 9 42.08 -11.05 -12.19
N LEU A 10 42.82 -9.99 -12.49
CA LEU A 10 42.42 -8.61 -12.18
C LEU A 10 41.19 -8.18 -12.99
N VAL A 11 41.13 -8.54 -14.28
CA VAL A 11 39.97 -8.25 -15.15
C VAL A 11 38.73 -8.99 -14.66
N LEU A 12 38.86 -10.26 -14.26
CA LEU A 12 37.75 -11.06 -13.73
C LEU A 12 37.17 -10.46 -12.44
N TYR A 13 38.05 -9.94 -11.57
CA TYR A 13 37.67 -9.28 -10.32
C TYR A 13 36.90 -7.96 -10.58
N LEU A 14 37.35 -7.15 -11.53
CA LEU A 14 36.69 -5.89 -11.88
C LEU A 14 35.29 -6.11 -12.50
N VAL A 15 35.13 -7.14 -13.35
CA VAL A 15 33.82 -7.51 -13.92
C VAL A 15 32.83 -7.95 -12.84
N SER A 16 33.30 -8.61 -11.79
CA SER A 16 32.44 -9.08 -10.69
C SER A 16 31.85 -7.93 -9.87
N MET A 17 32.58 -6.82 -9.70
CA MET A 17 32.06 -5.65 -8.97
C MET A 17 31.04 -4.85 -9.77
N ALA A 18 31.09 -4.88 -11.12
CA ALA A 18 30.07 -4.25 -11.96
C ALA A 18 28.76 -5.04 -12.05
N GLY A 19 28.76 -6.33 -11.69
CA GLY A 19 27.62 -7.24 -11.81
C GLY A 19 26.66 -7.28 -10.62
N LEU A 20 26.92 -6.52 -9.54
CA LEU A 20 26.11 -6.55 -8.32
C LEU A 20 25.35 -5.23 -8.05
N GLU A 21 25.13 -4.41 -9.07
CA GLU A 21 24.24 -3.26 -8.97
C GLU A 21 22.83 -3.72 -9.34
N GLY A 22 22.11 -4.38 -8.42
CA GLY A 22 20.84 -4.94 -8.86
C GLY A 22 20.00 -5.72 -7.87
N LYS A 23 19.97 -5.32 -6.60
CA LYS A 23 18.76 -5.49 -5.79
C LYS A 23 18.56 -4.21 -5.00
N ALA A 24 17.87 -3.25 -5.61
CA ALA A 24 16.99 -2.40 -4.83
C ALA A 24 16.07 -3.38 -4.09
N LEU A 25 16.40 -3.68 -2.84
CA LEU A 25 15.45 -4.25 -1.90
C LEU A 25 14.50 -3.08 -1.62
N GLU A 26 13.66 -2.80 -2.62
CA GLU A 26 12.40 -2.15 -2.40
C GLU A 26 11.82 -2.95 -1.25
N LYS A 27 11.77 -2.29 -0.09
CA LYS A 27 10.98 -2.70 1.04
C LYS A 27 9.53 -2.67 0.56
N THR A 28 9.16 -3.62 -0.30
CA THR A 28 7.84 -4.15 -0.36
C THR A 28 7.68 -4.70 1.04
N GLU A 29 7.11 -3.87 1.92
CA GLU A 29 6.19 -4.40 2.90
C GLU A 29 5.34 -5.39 2.11
N GLN A 30 5.70 -6.65 2.27
CA GLN A 30 4.91 -7.79 1.88
C GLN A 30 3.74 -7.78 2.85
N ARG A 31 2.91 -6.72 2.74
CA ARG A 31 1.61 -6.64 3.36
C ARG A 31 0.87 -7.75 2.65
N SER A 32 0.77 -8.88 3.35
CA SER A 32 0.04 -10.07 2.96
C SER A 32 -1.15 -9.68 2.08
N PHE A 33 -1.32 -10.36 0.94
CA PHE A 33 -2.38 -10.14 -0.07
C PHE A 33 -3.80 -10.36 0.48
N GLN A 34 -4.15 -9.61 1.51
CA GLN A 34 -5.35 -9.71 2.31
C GLN A 34 -5.85 -8.27 2.48
N CYS A 35 -7.16 -8.12 2.51
CA CYS A 35 -7.87 -6.84 2.61
C CYS A 35 -7.23 -5.90 3.65
N GLN A 36 -7.21 -4.59 3.38
CA GLN A 36 -6.59 -3.62 4.28
C GLN A 36 -7.28 -3.55 5.64
N CYS A 37 -8.59 -3.80 5.65
CA CYS A 37 -9.47 -3.78 6.80
C CYS A 37 -9.60 -5.18 7.40
N ILE A 38 -9.15 -5.31 8.65
CA ILE A 38 -9.34 -6.51 9.48
C ILE A 38 -10.74 -6.51 10.11
N SER A 39 -11.28 -5.32 10.39
CA SER A 39 -12.59 -5.09 10.98
C SER A 39 -13.22 -3.80 10.47
N THR A 40 -14.54 -3.71 10.51
CA THR A 40 -15.32 -2.56 10.06
C THR A 40 -16.01 -1.88 11.22
N HIS A 41 -16.15 -0.55 11.12
CA HIS A 41 -16.86 0.27 12.07
C HIS A 41 -18.24 0.62 11.51
N SER A 42 -19.30 0.15 12.17
CA SER A 42 -20.67 0.36 11.71
C SER A 42 -21.36 1.58 12.34
N LYS A 43 -20.82 2.13 13.44
CA LYS A 43 -21.43 3.27 14.14
C LYS A 43 -21.24 4.56 13.32
N PHE A 44 -22.21 5.45 13.43
CA PHE A 44 -22.22 6.73 12.73
C PHE A 44 -20.98 7.57 13.04
N ILE A 45 -20.31 8.06 12.00
CA ILE A 45 -19.21 9.02 12.09
C ILE A 45 -19.71 10.34 11.48
N PRO A 46 -19.67 11.46 12.23
CA PRO A 46 -20.10 12.76 11.71
C PRO A 46 -19.28 13.18 10.48
N PRO A 47 -19.90 13.56 9.34
CA PRO A 47 -19.15 13.98 8.15
C PRO A 47 -18.20 15.16 8.38
N LYS A 48 -18.45 15.98 9.40
CA LYS A 48 -17.59 17.12 9.78
C LYS A 48 -16.22 16.69 10.32
N THR A 49 -16.08 15.46 10.83
CA THR A 49 -14.81 14.92 11.36
C THR A 49 -14.04 14.13 10.30
N ILE A 50 -14.68 13.82 9.17
CA ILE A 50 -14.07 13.11 8.05
C ILE A 50 -13.35 14.12 7.16
N GLN A 51 -12.11 13.81 6.82
CA GLN A 51 -11.28 14.58 5.89
C GLN A 51 -11.36 14.02 4.48
N ASP A 52 -11.25 12.69 4.33
CA ASP A 52 -11.28 12.00 3.04
C ASP A 52 -11.95 10.63 3.17
N VAL A 53 -12.49 10.10 2.05
CA VAL A 53 -13.01 8.74 1.98
C VAL A 53 -12.51 8.06 0.72
N ARG A 54 -11.90 6.90 0.90
CA ARG A 54 -11.39 6.06 -0.17
C ARG A 54 -12.22 4.79 -0.28
N LEU A 55 -12.58 4.43 -1.51
CA LEU A 55 -13.28 3.19 -1.83
C LEU A 55 -12.27 2.23 -2.45
N SER A 56 -11.98 1.13 -1.76
CA SER A 56 -11.21 0.01 -2.29
C SER A 56 -12.20 -0.98 -2.91
N GLN A 57 -12.14 -1.13 -4.23
CA GLN A 57 -13.00 -2.08 -4.95
C GLN A 57 -12.48 -3.52 -4.80
N SER A 58 -13.39 -4.48 -4.91
CA SER A 58 -13.03 -5.89 -4.99
C SER A 58 -12.08 -6.15 -6.17
N GLY A 59 -10.99 -6.87 -5.91
CA GLY A 59 -9.99 -7.24 -6.90
C GLY A 59 -9.37 -8.61 -6.64
N PRO A 60 -8.33 -8.99 -7.41
CA PRO A 60 -7.65 -10.28 -7.25
C PRO A 60 -7.06 -10.50 -5.85
N HIS A 61 -6.74 -9.41 -5.14
CA HIS A 61 -6.06 -9.43 -3.84
C HIS A 61 -6.99 -9.18 -2.65
N CYS A 62 -8.23 -8.75 -2.87
CA CYS A 62 -9.26 -8.60 -1.83
C CYS A 62 -10.63 -8.69 -2.48
N LYS A 63 -11.45 -9.68 -2.09
CA LYS A 63 -12.80 -9.84 -2.66
C LYS A 63 -13.83 -8.90 -2.05
N ASN A 64 -13.54 -8.31 -0.90
CA ASN A 64 -14.44 -7.40 -0.21
C ASN A 64 -14.28 -5.99 -0.75
N VAL A 65 -15.39 -5.25 -0.78
CA VAL A 65 -15.35 -3.79 -0.97
C VAL A 65 -15.03 -3.17 0.38
N GLU A 66 -14.03 -2.29 0.42
CA GLU A 66 -13.63 -1.61 1.64
C GLU A 66 -13.88 -0.11 1.51
N ILE A 67 -14.46 0.50 2.53
CA ILE A 67 -14.60 1.95 2.62
C ILE A 67 -13.68 2.40 3.75
N ILE A 68 -12.68 3.22 3.44
CA ILE A 68 -11.71 3.70 4.41
C ILE A 68 -11.91 5.21 4.55
N ALA A 69 -12.33 5.64 5.73
CA ALA A 69 -12.48 7.05 6.05
C ALA A 69 -11.24 7.56 6.79
N THR A 70 -10.62 8.61 6.27
CA THR A 70 -9.57 9.34 6.97
C THR A 70 -10.21 10.48 7.74
N LEU A 71 -10.03 10.49 9.06
CA LEU A 71 -10.52 11.54 9.94
C LEU A 71 -9.56 12.74 9.93
N LYS A 72 -10.04 13.89 10.39
CA LYS A 72 -9.25 15.13 10.46
C LYS A 72 -8.06 15.07 11.40
N ASP A 73 -8.06 14.15 12.35
CA ASP A 73 -6.91 13.87 13.22
C ASP A 73 -5.86 12.97 12.55
N GLY A 74 -6.09 12.57 11.30
CA GLY A 74 -5.21 11.70 10.52
C GLY A 74 -5.46 10.20 10.75
N SER A 75 -6.37 9.82 11.64
CA SER A 75 -6.69 8.42 11.88
C SER A 75 -7.51 7.83 10.73
N GLU A 76 -7.25 6.56 10.41
CA GLU A 76 -7.97 5.82 9.38
C GLU A 76 -8.94 4.83 10.02
N VAL A 77 -10.19 4.84 9.55
CA VAL A 77 -11.23 3.95 10.03
C VAL A 77 -11.86 3.23 8.85
N CYS A 78 -11.82 1.91 8.89
CA CYS A 78 -12.58 1.04 7.99
C CYS A 78 -14.07 1.12 8.36
N VAL A 79 -14.91 1.50 7.40
CA VAL A 79 -16.35 1.67 7.60
C VAL A 79 -17.10 0.50 6.99
N GLU A 80 -18.14 0.05 7.69
CA GLU A 80 -19.03 -1.01 7.21
C GLU A 80 -19.80 -0.55 5.94
N PRO A 81 -19.62 -1.19 4.77
CA PRO A 81 -20.26 -0.78 3.52
C PRO A 81 -21.79 -0.85 3.56
N THR A 82 -22.34 -1.73 4.40
CA THR A 82 -23.78 -1.94 4.54
C THR A 82 -24.47 -0.91 5.45
N ALA A 83 -23.72 -0.04 6.12
CA ALA A 83 -24.28 0.94 7.04
C ALA A 83 -25.04 2.06 6.30
N SER A 84 -26.33 2.24 6.58
CA SER A 84 -27.21 3.19 5.85
C SER A 84 -26.70 4.63 5.80
N TRP A 85 -25.95 5.06 6.81
CA TRP A 85 -25.42 6.42 6.90
C TRP A 85 -24.23 6.66 5.94
N ILE A 86 -23.48 5.62 5.53
CA ILE A 86 -22.28 5.80 4.71
C ILE A 86 -22.61 6.35 3.32
N ARG A 87 -23.75 5.94 2.75
CA ARG A 87 -24.23 6.42 1.45
C ARG A 87 -24.51 7.92 1.48
N LEU A 88 -25.06 8.42 2.58
CA LEU A 88 -25.31 9.85 2.76
C LEU A 88 -24.00 10.63 2.96
N THR A 89 -23.08 10.09 3.76
CA THR A 89 -21.77 10.69 4.00
C THR A 89 -20.95 10.80 2.72
N VAL A 90 -20.83 9.72 1.96
CA VAL A 90 -20.11 9.71 0.67
C VAL A 90 -20.74 10.72 -0.30
N LYS A 91 -22.08 10.75 -0.41
CA LYS A 91 -22.77 11.75 -1.25
C LYS A 91 -22.47 13.18 -0.81
N THR A 92 -22.41 13.44 0.50
CA THR A 92 -22.14 14.78 1.05
C THR A 92 -20.70 15.20 0.78
N LEU A 93 -19.75 14.27 0.88
CA LEU A 93 -18.33 14.55 0.61
C LEU A 93 -18.06 14.78 -0.88
N LEU A 94 -18.72 14.03 -1.77
CA LEU A 94 -18.62 14.22 -3.22
C LEU A 94 -19.35 15.47 -3.74
N ALA A 95 -20.29 16.02 -2.97
CA ALA A 95 -21.02 17.25 -3.31
C ALA A 95 -20.31 18.53 -2.83
N ARG A 96 -19.12 18.39 -2.22
CA ARG A 96 -18.34 19.49 -1.65
C ARG A 96 -17.32 19.99 -2.65
#